data_AF-A0A941UUD5-F1
#
_entry.id   AF-A0A941UUD5-F1
#
_cell.length_a   1.000
_cell.length_b   1.000
_cell.length_c   1.000
_cell.angle_alpha   90.00
_cell.angle_beta   90.00
_cell.angle_gamma   90.00
#
_symmetry.space_group_name_H-M   'P 1'
#
loop_
_entity.id
_entity.type
_entity.pdbx_description
1 polymer ?
#
loop_
_entity_poly.entity_id
_entity_poly.type
_entity_poly.pdbx_seq_one_letter_code
_entity_poly.pdbx_strand_id
1 'polypeptide(L)'
;HVDETFDVRDMLRPAVFIPESKRLNVLLRDFRNNRNHIALVVDEYGGIAGLITIEDVLEQIVGDIEDEYDFDEAEDNILSVRPGNFGPRWRVRALTELEQFNQTLGVELKDEDVDTIGGLVANHLGRMPHKGDKFDIAELRFEVQRADARQIHVLLVEKMLPPVTETAAVET
;
A
#
# COMPACT_ATOMS: atom_id res chain seq x y z
N HIS A 1 -38.37 -12.48 5.24
CA HIS A 1 -38.89 -13.19 4.07
C HIS A 1 -37.66 -13.77 3.38
N VAL A 2 -37.38 -15.06 3.60
CA VAL A 2 -36.33 -15.78 2.87
C VAL A 2 -37.06 -16.30 1.65
N ASP A 3 -36.77 -15.76 0.47
CA ASP A 3 -37.38 -16.24 -0.77
C ASP A 3 -37.03 -17.72 -0.96
N GLU A 4 -38.05 -18.58 -1.01
CA GLU A 4 -37.93 -20.04 -1.22
C GLU A 4 -37.44 -20.42 -2.64
N THR A 5 -37.03 -19.44 -3.44
CA THR A 5 -36.60 -19.59 -4.85
C THR A 5 -35.14 -19.21 -5.10
N PHE A 6 -34.35 -18.90 -4.07
CA PHE A 6 -32.93 -18.62 -4.22
C PHE A 6 -32.12 -19.92 -4.42
N ASP A 7 -31.77 -20.24 -5.67
CA ASP A 7 -30.80 -21.30 -6.01
C ASP A 7 -29.43 -20.67 -6.35
N VAL A 8 -28.42 -20.99 -5.52
CA VAL A 8 -27.03 -20.55 -5.73
C VAL A 8 -26.49 -21.00 -7.09
N ARG A 9 -26.98 -22.12 -7.62
CA ARG A 9 -26.52 -22.67 -8.90
C ARG A 9 -26.81 -21.74 -10.07
N ASP A 10 -27.89 -20.98 -10.00
CA ASP A 10 -28.28 -20.03 -11.05
C ASP A 10 -27.36 -18.79 -11.09
N MET A 11 -26.58 -18.57 -10.03
CA MET A 11 -25.62 -17.48 -9.92
C MET A 11 -24.18 -17.90 -10.26
N LEU A 12 -23.92 -19.20 -10.44
CA LEU A 12 -22.58 -19.71 -10.71
C LEU A 12 -22.11 -19.30 -12.11
N ARG A 13 -20.96 -18.65 -12.17
CA ARG A 13 -20.27 -18.34 -13.43
C ARG A 13 -19.23 -19.40 -13.72
N PRO A 14 -19.04 -19.82 -14.99
CA PRO A 14 -17.97 -20.73 -15.35
C PRO A 14 -16.60 -20.19 -14.91
N ALA A 15 -15.82 -21.02 -14.22
CA ALA A 15 -14.47 -20.67 -13.82
C ALA A 15 -13.50 -20.75 -15.01
N VAL A 16 -12.64 -19.75 -15.15
CA VAL A 16 -11.56 -19.73 -16.14
C VAL A 16 -10.27 -20.18 -15.46
N PHE A 17 -9.59 -21.15 -16.05
CA PHE A 17 -8.33 -21.68 -15.54
C PHE A 17 -7.18 -21.26 -16.45
N ILE A 18 -6.06 -20.84 -15.84
CA ILE A 18 -4.84 -20.45 -16.56
C ILE A 18 -3.62 -21.12 -15.93
N PRO A 19 -2.63 -21.54 -16.73
CA PRO A 19 -1.37 -22.03 -16.17
C PRO A 19 -0.56 -20.86 -15.61
N GLU A 20 0.20 -21.11 -14.53
CA GLU A 20 1.12 -20.14 -13.93
C GLU A 20 2.12 -19.57 -14.94
N SER A 21 2.54 -20.38 -15.91
CA SER A 21 3.47 -19.97 -16.97
C SER A 21 2.89 -19.03 -18.04
N LYS A 22 1.61 -18.67 -17.98
CA LYS A 22 0.97 -17.81 -18.98
C LYS A 22 1.48 -16.38 -18.89
N ARG A 23 1.92 -15.82 -20.01
CA ARG A 23 2.42 -14.43 -20.08
C ARG A 23 1.33 -13.40 -19.77
N LEU A 24 1.65 -12.40 -18.94
CA LEU A 24 0.74 -11.32 -18.52
C LEU A 24 0.12 -10.54 -19.69
N ASN A 25 0.90 -10.23 -20.74
CA ASN A 25 0.40 -9.51 -21.90
C ASN A 25 -0.66 -10.30 -22.71
N VAL A 26 -0.58 -11.63 -22.67
CA VAL A 26 -1.59 -12.52 -23.26
C VAL A 26 -2.81 -12.59 -22.35
N LEU A 27 -2.60 -12.73 -21.04
CA LEU A 27 -3.66 -12.76 -20.04
C LEU A 27 -4.51 -11.47 -20.06
N LEU A 28 -3.88 -10.29 -20.16
CA LEU A 28 -4.57 -9.01 -20.28
C LEU A 28 -5.48 -8.96 -21.52
N ARG A 29 -5.01 -9.47 -22.66
CA ARG A 29 -5.81 -9.54 -23.88
C ARG A 29 -7.01 -10.45 -23.71
N ASP A 30 -6.82 -11.61 -23.07
CA ASP A 30 -7.89 -12.57 -22.82
C ASP A 30 -8.96 -11.99 -21.88
N PHE A 31 -8.57 -11.29 -20.81
CA PHE A 31 -9.50 -10.60 -19.92
C PHE A 31 -10.30 -9.51 -20.66
N ARG A 32 -9.65 -8.72 -21.51
CA ARG A 32 -10.33 -7.69 -22.33
C ARG A 32 -11.31 -8.28 -23.34
N ASN A 33 -10.97 -9.41 -23.96
CA ASN A 33 -11.81 -10.03 -24.99
C ASN A 33 -13.01 -10.78 -24.41
N ASN A 34 -12.82 -11.48 -23.30
CA ASN A 34 -13.83 -12.38 -22.74
C ASN A 34 -14.77 -11.72 -21.73
N ARG A 35 -14.53 -10.45 -21.35
CA ARG A 35 -15.25 -9.72 -20.28
C ARG A 35 -15.33 -10.50 -18.96
N ASN A 36 -14.38 -11.40 -18.76
CA ASN A 36 -14.19 -12.11 -17.51
C ASN A 36 -12.91 -11.58 -16.89
N HIS A 37 -12.99 -11.05 -15.67
CA HIS A 37 -11.90 -10.31 -15.03
C HIS A 37 -11.22 -11.11 -13.93
N ILE A 38 -11.57 -12.40 -13.77
CA ILE A 38 -11.11 -13.27 -12.69
C ILE A 38 -10.78 -14.64 -13.29
N ALA A 39 -9.61 -15.18 -12.93
CA ALA A 39 -9.17 -16.52 -13.35
C ALA A 39 -8.46 -17.27 -12.22
N LEU A 40 -8.69 -18.59 -12.14
CA LEU A 40 -7.98 -19.50 -11.25
C LEU A 40 -6.65 -19.91 -11.88
N VAL A 41 -5.57 -19.80 -11.11
CA VAL A 41 -4.23 -20.19 -11.52
C VAL A 41 -4.01 -21.64 -11.15
N VAL A 42 -3.57 -22.44 -12.12
CA VAL A 42 -3.22 -23.85 -11.92
C VAL A 42 -1.72 -24.06 -12.05
N ASP A 43 -1.18 -24.89 -11.15
CA ASP A 43 0.21 -25.34 -11.15
C ASP A 43 0.44 -26.49 -12.16
N GLU A 44 1.69 -26.94 -12.29
CA GLU A 44 2.08 -28.01 -13.21
C GLU A 44 1.53 -29.40 -12.84
N TYR A 45 1.09 -29.58 -11.60
CA TYR A 45 0.54 -30.83 -11.08
C TYR A 45 -1.00 -30.82 -11.11
N GLY A 46 -1.62 -29.76 -11.63
CA GLY A 46 -3.07 -29.60 -11.72
C GLY A 46 -3.73 -29.12 -10.43
N GLY A 47 -2.94 -28.68 -9.44
CA GLY A 47 -3.40 -28.01 -8.24
C GLY A 47 -3.78 -26.56 -8.52
N ILE A 48 -4.62 -25.98 -7.64
CA ILE A 48 -4.92 -24.55 -7.68
C ILE A 48 -3.81 -23.82 -6.92
N ALA A 49 -3.01 -23.05 -7.64
CA ALA A 49 -2.00 -22.18 -7.07
C ALA A 49 -2.63 -20.91 -6.46
N GLY A 50 -3.72 -20.41 -7.06
CA GLY A 50 -4.40 -19.22 -6.57
C GLY A 50 -5.45 -18.65 -7.51
N LEU A 51 -5.73 -17.35 -7.36
CA LEU A 51 -6.63 -16.56 -8.19
C LEU A 51 -5.88 -15.32 -8.66
N ILE A 52 -6.19 -14.85 -9.86
CA ILE A 52 -5.69 -13.59 -10.41
C ILE A 52 -6.84 -12.78 -11.00
N THR A 53 -6.78 -11.46 -10.88
CA THR A 53 -7.74 -10.55 -11.49
C THR A 53 -7.12 -9.68 -12.58
N ILE A 54 -7.96 -8.97 -13.35
CA ILE A 54 -7.48 -8.02 -14.36
C ILE A 54 -6.72 -6.85 -13.74
N GLU A 55 -7.11 -6.44 -12.54
CA GLU A 55 -6.48 -5.36 -11.78
C GLU A 55 -5.03 -5.73 -11.43
N ASP A 56 -4.78 -6.95 -10.97
CA ASP A 56 -3.42 -7.46 -10.68
C ASP A 56 -2.54 -7.40 -11.95
N VAL A 57 -3.09 -7.80 -13.10
CA VAL A 57 -2.35 -7.79 -14.38
C VAL A 57 -2.04 -6.37 -14.83
N LEU A 58 -2.99 -5.44 -14.64
CA LEU A 58 -2.79 -4.03 -14.97
C LEU A 58 -1.75 -3.40 -14.04
N GLU A 59 -1.79 -3.70 -12.75
CA GLU A 59 -0.79 -3.23 -11.78
C GLU A 59 0.63 -3.68 -12.14
N GLN A 60 0.82 -4.94 -12.56
CA GLN A 60 2.14 -5.43 -12.97
C GLN A 60 2.67 -4.79 -14.26
N ILE A 61 1.78 -4.36 -15.16
CA ILE A 61 2.17 -3.75 -16.45
C ILE A 61 2.38 -2.25 -16.31
N VAL A 62 1.49 -1.57 -15.59
CA VAL A 62 1.52 -0.12 -15.39
C VAL A 62 2.54 0.24 -14.30
N GLY A 63 2.74 -0.63 -13.30
CA GLY A 63 3.54 -0.32 -12.12
C GLY A 63 3.04 0.94 -11.40
N ASP A 64 3.93 1.54 -10.62
CA ASP A 64 3.82 2.97 -10.36
C ASP A 64 4.41 3.66 -11.60
N ILE A 65 3.60 4.37 -12.38
CA ILE A 65 4.15 5.26 -13.40
C ILE A 65 4.99 6.27 -12.63
N GLU A 66 6.30 6.09 -12.74
CA GLU A 66 7.27 6.99 -12.14
C GLU A 66 7.09 8.35 -12.80
N ASP A 67 6.69 9.36 -12.03
CA ASP A 67 6.69 10.73 -12.50
C ASP A 67 8.16 11.15 -12.68
N GLU A 68 8.45 12.16 -13.50
CA GLU A 68 9.82 12.69 -13.69
C GLU A 68 10.41 13.29 -12.38
N TYR A 69 9.69 13.18 -11.26
CA TYR A 69 10.04 13.59 -9.90
C TYR A 69 10.15 12.40 -8.92
N ASP A 70 10.09 11.16 -9.41
CA ASP A 70 10.41 9.99 -8.59
C ASP A 70 11.91 9.90 -8.38
N PHE A 71 12.29 9.54 -7.14
CA PHE A 71 13.64 9.59 -6.60
C PHE A 71 14.68 9.28 -7.67
N ASP A 72 15.55 10.25 -7.99
CA ASP A 72 16.80 9.92 -8.67
C ASP A 72 17.42 8.75 -7.91
N GLU A 73 17.84 7.70 -8.62
CA GLU A 73 18.34 6.43 -8.06
C GLU A 73 19.56 6.60 -7.13
N ALA A 74 20.01 7.83 -6.88
CA ALA A 74 21.09 8.21 -6.00
C ALA A 74 20.57 9.00 -4.75
N GLU A 75 20.48 8.28 -3.64
CA GLU A 75 21.00 8.65 -2.30
C GLU A 75 20.03 8.95 -1.12
N ASP A 76 18.82 9.50 -1.28
CA ASP A 76 18.02 9.86 -0.09
C ASP A 76 16.81 8.96 0.20
N ASN A 77 16.84 8.28 1.35
CA ASN A 77 15.74 7.46 1.89
C ASN A 77 14.51 8.28 2.32
N ILE A 78 14.69 9.58 2.57
CA ILE A 78 13.69 10.50 3.08
C ILE A 78 13.73 11.76 2.22
N LEU A 79 12.65 12.03 1.47
CA LEU A 79 12.51 13.25 0.68
C LEU A 79 11.43 14.15 1.26
N SER A 80 11.78 15.42 1.48
CA SER A 80 10.78 16.43 1.82
C SER A 80 9.87 16.69 0.62
N VAL A 81 8.57 16.70 0.85
CA VAL A 81 7.56 17.02 -0.17
C VAL A 81 6.74 18.23 0.25
N ARG A 82 5.76 18.63 -0.57
CA ARG A 82 4.88 19.75 -0.22
C ARG A 82 4.20 19.49 1.15
N PRO A 83 4.20 20.47 2.06
CA PRO A 83 3.50 20.36 3.34
C PRO A 83 2.03 19.96 3.15
N GLY A 84 1.50 19.20 4.10
CA GLY A 84 0.10 18.84 4.14
C GLY A 84 -0.72 19.80 5.00
N ASN A 85 -1.87 19.32 5.45
CA ASN A 85 -2.83 20.11 6.23
C ASN A 85 -2.39 20.29 7.70
N PHE A 86 -1.58 19.38 8.22
CA PHE A 86 -1.15 19.31 9.60
C PHE A 86 0.29 19.82 9.79
N GLY A 87 1.12 19.75 8.76
CA GLY A 87 2.49 20.23 8.86
C GLY A 87 3.42 19.77 7.75
N PRO A 88 4.75 19.78 7.99
CA PRO A 88 5.73 19.31 7.03
C PRO A 88 5.54 17.82 6.74
N ARG A 89 5.87 17.43 5.51
CA ARG A 89 5.58 16.11 4.97
C ARG A 89 6.79 15.56 4.23
N TRP A 90 6.98 14.25 4.32
CA TRP A 90 8.06 13.52 3.70
C TRP A 90 7.55 12.26 3.00
N ARG A 91 8.21 11.91 1.91
CA ARG A 91 8.12 10.59 1.29
C ARG A 91 9.31 9.77 1.79
N VAL A 92 9.03 8.60 2.35
CA VAL A 92 10.00 7.79 3.10
C VAL A 92 10.01 6.37 2.56
N ARG A 93 11.20 5.83 2.27
CA ARG A 93 11.37 4.41 1.94
C ARG A 93 11.12 3.57 3.18
N ALA A 94 10.34 2.51 3.08
CA ALA A 94 10.02 1.66 4.23
C ALA A 94 11.25 0.97 4.83
N LEU A 95 12.32 0.79 4.05
CA LEU A 95 13.60 0.25 4.51
C LEU A 95 14.45 1.27 5.29
N THR A 96 13.99 2.51 5.45
CA THR A 96 14.70 3.52 6.25
C THR A 96 14.83 3.03 7.69
N GLU A 97 16.07 3.02 8.20
CA GLU A 97 16.35 2.69 9.60
C GLU A 97 15.70 3.69 10.55
N LEU A 98 15.23 3.21 11.70
CA LEU A 98 14.57 4.06 12.71
C LEU A 98 15.51 5.17 13.20
N GLU A 99 16.82 4.91 13.31
CA GLU A 99 17.81 5.92 13.70
C GLU A 99 17.87 7.07 12.68
N GLN A 100 18.02 6.76 11.40
CA GLN A 100 18.01 7.76 10.32
C GLN A 100 16.69 8.54 10.29
N PHE A 101 15.56 7.84 10.43
CA PHE A 101 14.23 8.44 10.46
C PHE A 101 14.06 9.43 11.61
N ASN A 102 14.43 9.01 12.83
CA ASN A 102 14.36 9.82 14.04
C ASN A 102 15.24 11.08 13.93
N GLN A 103 16.47 10.93 13.45
CA GLN A 103 17.39 12.04 13.25
C GLN A 103 16.84 13.06 12.26
N THR A 104 16.23 12.61 11.16
CA THR A 104 15.75 13.48 10.08
C THR A 104 14.48 14.23 10.46
N LEU A 105 13.51 13.55 11.10
CA LEU A 105 12.22 14.13 11.43
C LEU A 105 12.18 14.76 12.84
N GLY A 106 13.24 14.57 13.64
CA GLY A 106 13.33 15.04 15.03
C GLY A 106 12.23 14.41 15.88
N VAL A 107 12.18 13.08 15.90
CA VAL A 107 11.22 12.25 16.64
C VAL A 107 11.95 11.11 17.35
N GLU A 108 11.28 10.41 18.26
CA GLU A 108 11.85 9.29 19.02
C GLU A 108 11.00 8.02 18.89
N LEU A 109 10.94 7.44 17.69
CA LEU A 109 10.32 6.13 17.48
C LEU A 109 11.30 5.01 17.84
N LYS A 110 10.81 3.97 18.51
CA LYS A 110 11.62 2.85 19.00
C LYS A 110 10.76 1.59 19.09
N ASP A 111 11.37 0.47 18.75
CA ASP A 111 10.80 -0.87 18.80
C ASP A 111 11.92 -1.86 19.13
N GLU A 112 11.59 -2.97 19.80
CA GLU A 112 12.59 -3.97 20.25
C GLU A 112 12.86 -5.03 19.17
N ASP A 113 11.90 -5.26 18.27
CA ASP A 113 11.91 -6.38 17.32
C ASP A 113 12.22 -5.95 15.89
N VAL A 114 12.17 -4.64 15.59
CA VAL A 114 12.32 -4.10 14.23
C VAL A 114 13.17 -2.84 14.17
N ASP A 115 14.05 -2.78 13.16
CA ASP A 115 15.00 -1.68 12.98
C ASP A 115 14.59 -0.68 11.89
N THR A 116 13.53 -0.96 11.12
CA THR A 116 13.09 -0.13 9.98
C THR A 116 11.71 0.46 10.19
N ILE A 117 11.43 1.59 9.55
CA ILE A 117 10.12 2.25 9.64
C ILE A 117 9.00 1.37 9.07
N GLY A 118 9.28 0.58 8.03
CA GLY A 118 8.33 -0.37 7.46
C GLY A 118 7.99 -1.50 8.44
N GLY A 119 9.01 -2.02 9.14
CA GLY A 119 8.82 -3.01 10.20
C GLY A 119 7.96 -2.45 11.34
N LEU A 120 8.27 -1.23 11.81
CA LEU A 120 7.51 -0.55 12.86
C LEU A 120 6.03 -0.40 12.48
N VAL A 121 5.76 0.05 11.25
CA VAL A 121 4.40 0.22 10.75
C VAL A 121 3.64 -1.12 10.69
N ALA A 122 4.27 -2.15 10.13
CA ALA A 122 3.65 -3.48 10.04
C ALA A 122 3.35 -4.06 11.43
N ASN A 123 4.27 -3.87 12.38
CA ASN A 123 4.10 -4.30 13.77
C ASN A 123 2.95 -3.54 14.45
N HIS A 124 2.93 -2.21 14.31
CA HIS A 124 1.87 -1.35 14.87
C HIS A 124 0.47 -1.73 14.39
N LEU A 125 0.33 -2.08 13.11
CA LEU A 125 -0.96 -2.45 12.53
C LEU A 125 -1.34 -3.93 12.74
N GLY A 126 -0.40 -4.78 13.13
CA GLY A 126 -0.60 -6.23 13.28
C GLY A 126 -0.95 -6.97 11.97
N ARG A 127 -0.78 -6.31 10.82
CA ARG A 127 -1.04 -6.85 9.47
C ARG A 127 -0.19 -6.11 8.44
N MET A 128 -0.06 -6.67 7.24
CA MET A 128 0.45 -5.93 6.09
C MET A 128 -0.57 -4.83 5.71
N PRO A 129 -0.18 -3.55 5.65
CA PRO A 129 -1.07 -2.51 5.19
C PRO A 129 -1.21 -2.48 3.67
N HIS A 130 -2.32 -1.92 3.21
CA HIS A 130 -2.58 -1.73 1.78
C HIS A 130 -2.33 -0.27 1.39
N LYS A 131 -2.08 -0.03 0.10
CA LYS A 131 -2.01 1.32 -0.47
C LYS A 131 -3.25 2.14 -0.09
N GLY A 132 -3.03 3.35 0.41
CA GLY A 132 -4.06 4.27 0.88
C GLY A 132 -4.41 4.16 2.36
N ASP A 133 -3.94 3.13 3.08
CA ASP A 133 -4.13 3.03 4.54
C ASP A 133 -3.51 4.26 5.23
N LYS A 134 -4.26 4.88 6.15
CA LYS A 134 -3.82 6.03 6.95
C LYS A 134 -4.01 5.78 8.43
N PHE A 135 -2.99 6.11 9.22
CA PHE A 135 -2.97 5.88 10.66
C PHE A 135 -1.93 6.81 11.30
N ASP A 136 -2.01 6.96 12.61
CA ASP A 136 -1.16 7.88 13.36
C ASP A 136 -0.32 7.09 14.37
N ILE A 137 0.98 7.40 14.46
CA ILE A 137 1.88 6.89 15.49
C ILE A 137 2.55 8.11 16.11
N ALA A 138 2.33 8.32 17.41
CA ALA A 138 2.76 9.52 18.12
C ALA A 138 2.31 10.81 17.40
N GLU A 139 3.18 11.78 17.16
CA GLU A 139 2.91 13.03 16.44
C GLU A 139 3.01 12.92 14.91
N LEU A 140 3.04 11.70 14.36
CA LEU A 140 3.21 11.46 12.93
C LEU A 140 1.98 10.76 12.34
N ARG A 141 1.50 11.32 11.24
CA ARG A 141 0.47 10.72 10.39
C ARG A 141 1.12 10.01 9.22
N PHE A 142 0.83 8.72 9.09
CA PHE A 142 1.33 7.88 8.01
C PHE A 142 0.23 7.63 6.98
N GLU A 143 0.63 7.56 5.71
CA GLU A 143 -0.18 7.09 4.61
C GLU A 143 0.67 6.15 3.73
N VAL A 144 0.16 4.94 3.49
CA VAL A 144 0.87 3.96 2.67
C VAL A 144 0.72 4.32 1.19
N GLN A 145 1.81 4.72 0.56
CA GLN A 145 1.82 5.05 -0.88
C GLN A 145 2.02 3.82 -1.74
N ARG A 146 2.84 2.87 -1.27
CA ARG A 146 3.15 1.62 -1.98
C ARG A 146 3.43 0.50 -0.97
N ALA A 147 2.76 -0.63 -1.15
CA ALA A 147 2.98 -1.87 -0.43
C ALA A 147 2.59 -3.06 -1.32
N ASP A 148 3.22 -4.21 -1.12
CA ASP A 148 2.81 -5.50 -1.70
C ASP A 148 2.42 -6.49 -0.60
N ALA A 149 2.13 -7.74 -0.96
CA ALA A 149 1.71 -8.77 -0.01
C ALA A 149 2.77 -9.13 1.06
N ARG A 150 4.03 -8.71 0.88
CA ARG A 150 5.19 -9.12 1.68
C ARG A 150 5.87 -7.95 2.40
N GLN A 151 5.79 -6.73 1.88
CA GLN A 151 6.42 -5.56 2.49
C GLN A 151 5.78 -4.24 2.07
N ILE A 152 5.96 -3.23 2.92
CA ILE A 152 5.74 -1.83 2.59
C ILE A 152 6.95 -1.33 1.80
N HIS A 153 6.74 -0.46 0.82
CA HIS A 153 7.83 0.12 0.02
C HIS A 153 7.99 1.61 0.30
N VAL A 154 6.87 2.36 0.29
CA VAL A 154 6.89 3.82 0.41
C VAL A 154 5.77 4.30 1.33
N LEU A 155 6.14 5.15 2.27
CA LEU A 155 5.26 5.85 3.20
C LEU A 155 5.28 7.34 2.89
N LEU A 156 4.10 7.97 2.98
CA LEU A 156 3.98 9.40 3.14
C LEU A 156 3.81 9.69 4.63
N VAL A 157 4.68 10.52 5.19
CA VAL A 157 4.69 10.84 6.62
C VAL A 157 4.48 12.33 6.78
N GLU A 158 3.54 12.73 7.61
CA GLU A 158 3.26 14.12 7.93
C GLU A 158 3.38 14.35 9.44
N LYS A 159 4.17 15.35 9.84
CA LYS A 159 4.29 15.72 11.25
C LYS A 159 3.11 16.60 11.64
N MET A 160 2.33 16.13 12.61
CA MET A 160 1.19 16.85 13.13
C MET A 160 1.66 17.95 14.08
N LEU A 161 1.66 19.19 13.61
CA LEU A 161 1.90 20.32 14.50
C LEU A 161 0.68 20.52 15.40
N PRO A 162 0.87 20.80 16.71
CA PRO A 162 -0.25 21.13 17.57
C PRO A 162 -0.96 22.36 17.00
N PRO A 163 -2.31 22.41 17.04
CA PRO A 163 -3.04 23.59 16.62
C PRO A 163 -2.56 24.78 17.44
N VAL A 164 -2.15 25.85 16.75
CA VAL A 164 -1.77 27.12 17.38
C VAL A 164 -2.98 27.56 18.22
N THR A 165 -2.88 27.42 19.53
CA THR A 165 -3.88 27.97 20.43
C THR A 165 -3.66 29.47 20.42
N GLU A 166 -4.56 30.19 19.76
CA GLU A 166 -4.61 31.64 19.79
C GLU A 166 -4.76 32.06 21.27
N THR A 167 -3.67 32.52 21.88
CA THR A 167 -3.65 33.03 23.25
C THR A 167 -4.64 34.19 23.30
N ALA A 168 -5.82 33.95 23.87
CA ALA A 168 -6.77 34.99 24.20
C ALA A 168 -6.08 35.99 25.14
N ALA A 169 -5.72 37.14 24.60
CA ALA A 169 -5.37 38.32 25.37
C ALA A 169 -6.62 38.72 26.17
N VAL A 170 -6.68 38.31 27.44
CA VAL A 170 -7.56 38.91 28.43
C VAL A 170 -6.71 39.96 29.14
N GLU A 171 -6.69 41.17 28.57
CA GLU A 171 -6.42 42.38 29.33
C GLU A 171 -7.73 42.83 29.99
N THR A 172 -7.82 42.71 31.31
CA THR A 172 -8.60 43.62 32.16
C THR A 172 -7.95 43.68 33.54
#